data_AF-A0A2M9JKK8-F1
#
_entry.id   AF-A0A2M9JKK8-F1
#
_cell.length_a   1.000
_cell.length_b   1.000
_cell.length_c   1.000
_cell.angle_alpha   90.00
_cell.angle_beta   90.00
_cell.angle_gamma   90.00
#
_symmetry.space_group_name_H-M   'P 1'
#
loop_
_entity.id
_entity.type
_entity.pdbx_description
1 polymer ?
#
loop_
_entity_poly.entity_id
_entity_poly.type
_entity_poly.pdbx_seq_one_letter_code
_entity_poly.pdbx_strand_id
1 'polypeptide(L)'
;MTGGPPDRIRVLDLEGVKDKAGFMDRCVRDLELPDWFGRNWDALFDVLTDVSFWPDGSDQALLLSVVGWRAYASARPEDWETALDVFTDAVDRRRGRNPRLVIALTLGGSDHAPSRPPV
;
A
#
# COMPACT_ATOMS: atom_id res chain seq x y z
N MET A 1 -3.83 -26.42 -5.14
CA MET A 1 -4.30 -25.03 -4.95
C MET A 1 -3.19 -24.10 -5.40
N THR A 2 -3.03 -23.94 -6.71
CA THR A 2 -2.01 -23.09 -7.32
C THR A 2 -2.51 -21.66 -7.28
N GLY A 3 -2.02 -20.86 -6.33
CA GLY A 3 -2.21 -19.41 -6.36
C GLY A 3 -1.50 -18.87 -7.58
N GLY A 4 -2.25 -18.53 -8.62
CA GLY A 4 -1.73 -17.72 -9.72
C GLY A 4 -1.23 -16.37 -9.19
N PRO A 5 -0.43 -15.63 -9.98
CA PRO A 5 -0.03 -14.28 -9.58
C PRO A 5 -1.28 -13.47 -9.22
N PRO A 6 -1.22 -12.61 -8.18
CA PRO A 6 -2.34 -11.74 -7.86
C PRO A 6 -2.70 -10.94 -9.10
N ASP A 7 -3.95 -11.06 -9.55
CA ASP A 7 -4.46 -10.38 -10.74
C ASP A 7 -4.42 -8.85 -10.55
N ARG A 8 -4.37 -8.39 -9.29
CA ARG A 8 -4.30 -6.99 -8.90
C ARG A 8 -3.12 -6.70 -7.99
N ILE A 9 -2.15 -5.96 -8.53
CA ILE A 9 -1.01 -5.42 -7.80
C ILE A 9 -1.21 -3.90 -7.68
N ARG A 10 -0.98 -3.36 -6.48
CA ARG A 10 -0.83 -1.93 -6.20
C ARG A 10 0.56 -1.71 -5.63
N VAL A 11 1.25 -0.69 -6.11
CA VAL A 11 2.62 -0.38 -5.68
C VAL A 11 2.58 0.90 -4.88
N LEU A 12 2.93 0.84 -3.59
CA LEU A 12 3.13 2.02 -2.74
C LEU A 12 4.62 2.36 -2.75
N ASP A 13 4.97 3.48 -3.39
CA ASP A 13 6.35 3.93 -3.48
C ASP A 13 6.64 5.02 -2.44
N LEU A 14 7.45 4.64 -1.44
CA LEU A 14 7.88 5.52 -0.37
C LEU A 14 9.22 6.20 -0.65
N GLU A 15 9.76 6.09 -1.86
CA GLU A 15 10.98 6.79 -2.23
C GLU A 15 10.83 8.31 -2.07
N GLY A 16 11.80 8.92 -1.38
CA GLY A 16 11.83 10.35 -1.09
C GLY A 16 10.82 10.83 -0.03
N VAL A 17 10.03 9.94 0.59
CA VAL A 17 9.16 10.29 1.72
C VAL A 17 10.00 10.50 2.97
N LYS A 18 9.75 11.63 3.66
CA LYS A 18 10.51 12.03 4.86
C LYS A 18 9.66 12.13 6.13
N ASP A 19 8.34 12.16 5.98
CA ASP A 19 7.39 12.49 7.03
C ASP A 19 6.08 11.71 6.85
N LYS A 20 5.33 11.52 7.94
CA LYS A 20 3.99 10.91 7.92
C LYS A 20 3.04 11.55 6.92
N ALA A 21 3.04 12.87 6.79
CA ALA A 21 2.21 13.56 5.80
C ALA A 21 2.54 13.09 4.37
N GLY A 22 3.84 13.02 4.03
CA GLY A 22 4.29 12.51 2.74
C GLY A 22 3.95 11.04 2.53
N PHE A 23 3.98 10.21 3.57
CA PHE A 23 3.53 8.82 3.50
C PHE A 23 2.06 8.75 3.10
N MET A 24 1.20 9.53 3.78
CA MET A 24 -0.24 9.55 3.52
C MET A 24 -0.55 10.07 2.12
N ASP A 25 0.18 11.08 1.64
CA ASP A 25 0.03 11.58 0.28
C ASP A 25 0.45 10.54 -0.77
N ARG A 26 1.50 9.74 -0.51
CA ARG A 26 1.84 8.59 -1.35
C ARG A 26 0.72 7.55 -1.35
N CYS A 27 0.12 7.25 -0.22
CA CYS A 27 -1.03 6.35 -0.15
C CYS A 27 -2.20 6.86 -1.00
N VAL A 28 -2.57 8.14 -0.88
CA VAL A 28 -3.65 8.72 -1.68
C VAL A 28 -3.37 8.57 -3.18
N ARG A 29 -2.16 8.95 -3.60
CA ARG A 29 -1.80 8.91 -5.01
C ARG A 29 -1.68 7.48 -5.57
N ASP A 30 -0.94 6.62 -4.88
CA ASP A 30 -0.56 5.31 -5.41
C ASP A 30 -1.64 4.24 -5.22
N LEU A 31 -2.54 4.44 -4.25
CA LEU A 31 -3.72 3.59 -4.04
C LEU A 31 -4.98 4.18 -4.69
N GLU A 32 -4.88 5.34 -5.35
CA GLU A 32 -6.00 6.03 -6.01
C GLU A 32 -7.15 6.34 -5.04
N LEU A 33 -6.82 6.76 -3.81
CA LEU A 33 -7.81 7.03 -2.77
C LEU A 33 -8.53 8.35 -3.01
N PRO A 34 -9.80 8.46 -2.58
CA PRO A 34 -10.54 9.70 -2.72
C PRO A 34 -9.93 10.84 -1.88
N ASP A 35 -10.16 12.08 -2.32
CA ASP A 35 -9.57 13.29 -1.70
C ASP A 35 -9.99 13.50 -0.24
N TRP A 36 -11.15 12.98 0.15
CA TRP A 36 -11.67 12.99 1.52
C TRP A 36 -10.97 12.01 2.46
N PHE A 37 -10.00 11.24 1.96
CA PHE A 37 -9.16 10.37 2.78
C PHE A 37 -8.54 11.14 3.95
N GLY A 38 -8.74 10.63 5.17
CA GLY A 38 -8.39 11.31 6.42
C GLY A 38 -6.89 11.49 6.67
N ARG A 39 -6.02 10.95 5.80
CA ARG A 39 -4.55 11.08 5.86
C ARG A 39 -3.97 10.75 7.25
N ASN A 40 -4.48 9.68 7.84
CA ASN A 40 -4.04 9.16 9.13
C ASN A 40 -4.00 7.62 9.11
N TRP A 41 -3.45 7.02 10.18
CA TRP A 41 -3.22 5.57 10.27
C TRP A 41 -4.53 4.78 10.33
N ASP A 42 -5.52 5.25 11.08
CA ASP A 42 -6.86 4.65 11.15
C ASP A 42 -7.58 4.68 9.79
N ALA A 43 -7.50 5.80 9.08
CA ALA A 43 -8.08 5.94 7.75
C ALA A 43 -7.41 4.98 6.75
N LEU A 44 -6.08 4.78 6.86
CA LEU A 44 -5.38 3.79 6.06
C LEU A 44 -5.88 2.37 6.37
N PHE A 45 -6.05 2.02 7.64
CA PHE A 45 -6.62 0.74 8.04
C PHE A 45 -8.03 0.55 7.49
N ASP A 46 -8.90 1.55 7.60
CA ASP A 46 -10.29 1.47 7.11
C ASP A 46 -10.33 1.19 5.61
N VAL A 47 -9.54 1.93 4.81
CA VAL A 47 -9.50 1.75 3.36
C VAL A 47 -8.89 0.40 2.96
N LEU A 48 -7.86 -0.06 3.67
CA LEU A 48 -7.24 -1.37 3.39
C LEU A 48 -8.18 -2.53 3.73
N THR A 49 -9.07 -2.36 4.72
CA THR A 49 -9.97 -3.40 5.20
C THR A 49 -11.36 -3.40 4.56
N ASP A 50 -11.81 -2.26 4.03
CA ASP A 50 -13.06 -2.14 3.32
C ASP A 50 -12.93 -2.62 1.87
N VAL A 51 -13.54 -3.77 1.59
CA VAL A 51 -13.54 -4.42 0.26
C VAL A 51 -14.24 -3.58 -0.81
N SER A 52 -15.12 -2.65 -0.41
CA SER A 52 -15.89 -1.80 -1.33
C SER A 52 -15.01 -0.79 -2.07
N PHE A 53 -13.87 -0.42 -1.49
CA PHE A 53 -12.84 0.41 -2.17
C PHE A 53 -12.06 -0.35 -3.24
N TRP A 54 -12.24 -1.67 -3.30
CA TRP A 54 -11.60 -2.55 -4.26
C TRP A 54 -12.66 -3.22 -5.13
N PRO A 55 -13.53 -2.44 -5.81
CA PRO A 55 -14.70 -2.98 -6.49
C PRO A 55 -14.27 -3.69 -7.76
N ASP A 56 -14.14 -5.00 -7.67
CA ASP A 56 -14.30 -5.98 -8.74
C ASP A 56 -14.38 -7.33 -8.03
N GLY A 57 -15.54 -7.99 -8.08
CA GLY A 57 -15.90 -9.16 -7.28
C GLY A 57 -15.13 -10.45 -7.60
N SER A 58 -13.81 -10.37 -7.78
CA SER A 58 -12.96 -11.54 -7.91
C SER A 58 -12.64 -12.12 -6.53
N ASP A 59 -12.71 -13.45 -6.41
CA ASP A 59 -12.19 -14.20 -5.25
C ASP A 59 -10.66 -14.11 -5.10
N GLN A 60 -9.99 -13.27 -5.90
CA GLN A 60 -8.54 -13.19 -5.98
C GLN A 60 -7.94 -12.26 -4.93
N ALA A 61 -6.64 -12.34 -4.70
CA ALA A 61 -5.95 -11.52 -3.71
C ALA A 61 -5.53 -10.16 -4.31
N LEU A 62 -5.68 -9.09 -3.53
CA LEU A 62 -5.03 -7.80 -3.72
C LEU A 62 -3.61 -7.87 -3.14
N LEU A 63 -2.60 -7.68 -3.99
CA LEU A 63 -1.21 -7.51 -3.54
C LEU A 63 -0.88 -6.02 -3.46
N LEU A 64 -0.53 -5.55 -2.26
CA LEU A 64 0.09 -4.25 -2.04
C LEU A 64 1.60 -4.44 -1.91
N SER A 65 2.38 -4.00 -2.90
CA SER A 65 3.83 -3.99 -2.85
C SER A 65 4.33 -2.64 -2.34
N VAL A 66 5.00 -2.63 -1.18
CA VAL A 66 5.62 -1.42 -0.62
C VAL A 66 7.09 -1.41 -1.00
N VAL A 67 7.51 -0.39 -1.74
CA VAL A 67 8.89 -0.19 -2.25
C VAL A 67 9.45 1.13 -1.72
N GLY A 68 10.77 1.32 -1.83
CA GLY A 68 11.42 2.58 -1.39
C GLY A 68 11.38 2.86 0.12
N TRP A 69 10.84 1.93 0.92
CA TRP A 69 10.49 2.15 2.33
C TRP A 69 11.68 2.28 3.28
N ARG A 70 12.87 1.77 2.92
CA ARG A 70 14.03 1.69 3.82
C ARG A 70 14.49 3.05 4.35
N ALA A 71 14.51 4.06 3.49
CA ALA A 71 14.91 5.41 3.87
C ALA A 71 13.90 6.01 4.86
N TYR A 72 12.61 5.82 4.60
CA TYR A 72 11.54 6.24 5.51
C TYR A 72 11.61 5.52 6.86
N ALA A 73 11.75 4.19 6.86
CA ALA A 73 11.86 3.39 8.08
C ALA A 73 13.07 3.78 8.94
N SER A 74 14.17 4.17 8.32
CA SER A 74 15.37 4.63 9.03
C SER A 74 15.21 6.05 9.58
N ALA A 75 14.50 6.93 8.85
CA ALA A 75 14.26 8.30 9.26
C ALA A 75 13.17 8.43 10.33
N ARG A 76 12.19 7.52 10.33
CA ARG A 76 10.99 7.53 11.20
C ARG A 76 10.64 6.12 11.68
N PRO A 77 11.44 5.55 12.61
CA PRO A 77 11.22 4.19 13.10
C PRO A 77 9.86 4.03 13.79
N GLU A 78 9.42 5.00 14.60
CA GLU A 78 8.15 4.96 15.34
C GLU A 78 6.92 5.00 14.40
N ASP A 79 6.95 5.90 13.41
CA ASP A 79 5.89 5.97 12.38
C ASP A 79 5.88 4.69 11.53
N TRP A 80 7.05 4.12 11.26
CA TRP A 80 7.17 2.89 10.47
C TRP A 80 6.68 1.66 11.23
N GLU A 81 6.98 1.52 12.52
CA GLU A 81 6.36 0.49 13.38
C GLU A 81 4.84 0.60 13.35
N THR A 82 4.30 1.80 13.50
CA THR A 82 2.85 2.03 13.41
C THR A 82 2.29 1.62 12.05
N ALA A 83 3.00 1.92 10.96
CA ALA A 83 2.59 1.50 9.61
C ALA A 83 2.58 -0.03 9.46
N LEU A 84 3.58 -0.72 10.02
CA LEU A 84 3.64 -2.19 10.01
C LEU A 84 2.51 -2.82 10.82
N ASP A 85 2.17 -2.24 11.97
CA ASP A 85 1.03 -2.69 12.78
C ASP A 85 -0.28 -2.55 11.98
N VAL A 86 -0.51 -1.37 11.37
CA VAL A 86 -1.68 -1.13 10.51
C VAL A 86 -1.74 -2.12 9.35
N PHE A 87 -0.63 -2.40 8.69
CA PHE A 87 -0.56 -3.38 7.60
C PHE A 87 -0.88 -4.78 8.08
N THR A 88 -0.33 -5.19 9.21
CA THR A 88 -0.55 -6.51 9.81
C THR A 88 -2.01 -6.69 10.21
N ASP A 89 -2.56 -5.70 10.93
CA ASP A 89 -3.95 -5.70 11.37
C ASP A 89 -4.90 -5.70 10.17
N ALA A 90 -4.60 -4.95 9.11
CA ALA A 90 -5.44 -4.92 7.91
C ALA A 90 -5.46 -6.29 7.20
N VAL A 91 -4.31 -6.96 7.09
CA VAL A 91 -4.21 -8.32 6.52
C VAL A 91 -5.02 -9.31 7.37
N ASP A 92 -4.86 -9.27 8.69
CA ASP A 92 -5.59 -10.15 9.61
C ASP A 92 -7.09 -9.88 9.57
N ARG A 93 -7.50 -8.62 9.53
CA ARG A 93 -8.89 -8.20 9.40
C ARG A 93 -9.49 -8.67 8.07
N ARG A 94 -8.72 -8.78 6.98
CA ARG A 94 -9.17 -9.34 5.69
C ARG A 94 -9.01 -10.86 5.56
N ARG A 95 -8.56 -11.57 6.58
CA ARG A 95 -8.58 -13.04 6.57
C ARG A 95 -10.00 -13.55 6.39
N GLY A 96 -10.18 -14.46 5.44
CA GLY A 96 -11.47 -15.05 5.13
C GLY A 96 -12.45 -14.13 4.41
N ARG A 97 -12.01 -12.93 3.99
CA ARG A 97 -12.80 -12.00 3.16
C ARG A 97 -12.15 -11.85 1.80
N ASN A 98 -12.96 -11.76 0.75
CA ASN A 98 -12.51 -11.58 -0.62
C ASN A 98 -12.78 -10.14 -1.09
N PRO A 99 -11.84 -9.51 -1.82
CA PRO A 99 -10.52 -10.04 -2.15
C PRO A 99 -9.61 -10.17 -0.91
N ARG A 100 -8.72 -11.17 -0.86
CA ARG A 100 -7.74 -11.30 0.25
C ARG A 100 -6.71 -10.18 0.15
N LEU A 101 -6.23 -9.67 1.27
CA LEU A 101 -5.13 -8.69 1.27
C LEU A 101 -3.79 -9.39 1.51
N VAL A 102 -2.81 -9.12 0.65
CA VAL A 102 -1.41 -9.51 0.82
C VAL A 102 -0.58 -8.24 0.72
N ILE A 103 0.29 -8.02 1.70
CA ILE A 103 1.22 -6.87 1.69
C ILE A 103 2.64 -7.43 1.62
N ALA A 104 3.42 -6.95 0.67
CA ALA A 104 4.81 -7.37 0.47
C ALA A 104 5.75 -6.16 0.56
N LEU A 105 6.71 -6.22 1.47
CA LEU A 105 7.80 -5.25 1.57
C LEU A 105 8.89 -5.66 0.58
N THR A 106 8.96 -4.97 -0.54
CA THR A 106 9.90 -5.29 -1.61
C THR A 106 11.22 -4.54 -1.38
N LEU A 107 12.33 -5.25 -1.48
CA LEU A 107 13.68 -4.70 -1.26
C LEU A 107 14.28 -4.05 -2.51
N GLY A 108 13.67 -4.25 -3.68
CA GLY A 108 13.99 -3.56 -4.93
C GLY A 108 13.32 -2.19 -4.99
N GLY A 109 14.10 -1.16 -5.32
CA GLY A 109 13.57 0.16 -5.65
C GLY A 109 12.81 0.10 -6.96
N SER A 110 11.77 0.92 -7.08
CA SER A 110 11.03 1.14 -8.32
C SER A 110 12.03 1.37 -9.45
N ASP A 111 12.06 0.48 -10.45
CA ASP A 111 12.50 0.89 -11.79
C ASP A 111 11.40 1.81 -12.33
N HIS A 112 11.24 2.99 -11.72
CA HIS A 112 10.55 4.09 -12.35
C HIS A 112 11.53 4.62 -13.39
N ALA A 113 11.53 3.99 -14.57
CA ALA A 113 12.15 4.60 -15.73
C ALA A 113 11.65 6.05 -15.80
N PRO A 114 12.52 7.07 -15.74
CA PRO A 114 12.07 8.46 -15.81
C PRO A 114 11.29 8.61 -17.11
N SER A 115 10.05 9.08 -16.99
CA SER A 115 9.19 9.39 -18.12
C SER A 115 9.96 10.33 -19.05
N ARG A 116 10.50 9.78 -20.15
CA ARG A 116 11.28 10.54 -21.12
C ARG A 116 10.32 11.54 -21.77
N PRO A 117 10.56 12.86 -21.71
CA PRO A 117 9.68 13.80 -22.41
C PRO A 117 9.72 13.51 -23.92
N PRO A 118 8.58 13.64 -24.62
CA PRO A 118 8.55 13.48 -26.07
C PRO A 118 9.44 14.55 -26.71
N VAL A 119 10.23 14.11 -27.71
CA VAL A 119 11.08 14.96 -28.57
C VAL A 119 10.24 15.80 -29.53
#